data_AF-A0A8S9HCN2-F1
#
_entry.id   AF-A0A8S9HCN2-F1
#
_cell.length_a   1.000
_cell.length_b   1.000
_cell.length_c   1.000
_cell.angle_alpha   90.00
_cell.angle_beta   90.00
_cell.angle_gamma   90.00
#
_symmetry.space_group_name_H-M   'P 1'
#
loop_
_entity.id
_entity.type
_entity.pdbx_description
1 polymer ?
#
loop_
_entity_poly.entity_id
_entity_poly.type
_entity_poly.pdbx_seq_one_letter_code
_entity_poly.pdbx_strand_id
1 'polypeptide(L)'
;MSLISGVIRYASGLSLCRGVYLHVIAYNNPAIRLYNRLMFRCVRRLNGFYLIKRQHFDAFLFVYFFNGSRSPCSPLEVAMFVVNYMKNGIKSVAS
;
A
#
# COMPACT_ATOMS: atom_id res chain seq x y z
N MET A 1 -9.23 19.13 8.54
CA MET A 1 -8.81 17.72 8.75
C MET A 1 -9.74 16.82 7.94
N SER A 2 -9.21 15.92 7.11
CA SER A 2 -10.04 14.93 6.38
C SER A 2 -10.27 13.68 7.23
N LEU A 3 -11.35 12.94 6.98
CA LEU A 3 -11.65 11.68 7.69
C LEU A 3 -10.48 10.67 7.58
N ILE A 4 -9.93 10.51 6.37
CA ILE A 4 -8.83 9.58 6.09
C ILE A 4 -7.57 9.96 6.88
N SER A 5 -7.21 11.26 6.92
CA SER A 5 -6.06 11.72 7.71
C SER A 5 -6.24 11.47 9.21
N GLY A 6 -7.48 11.57 9.73
CA GLY A 6 -7.78 11.26 11.14
C GLY A 6 -7.58 9.78 11.46
N VAL A 7 -8.07 8.90 10.60
CA VAL A 7 -7.91 7.44 10.74
C VAL A 7 -6.44 7.04 10.66
N ILE A 8 -5.69 7.56 9.68
CA ILE A 8 -4.25 7.27 9.55
C ILE A 8 -3.51 7.73 10.80
N ARG A 9 -3.78 8.96 11.29
CA ARG A 9 -3.12 9.50 12.49
C ARG A 9 -3.40 8.65 13.73
N TYR A 10 -4.66 8.26 13.93
CA TYR A 10 -5.05 7.41 15.05
C TYR A 10 -4.35 6.05 14.97
N ALA A 11 -4.47 5.38 13.81
CA ALA A 11 -3.92 4.04 13.62
C ALA A 11 -2.39 4.01 13.70
N SER A 12 -1.70 5.05 13.21
CA SER A 12 -0.23 5.15 13.32
C SER A 12 0.26 5.27 14.75
N GLY A 13 -0.57 5.80 15.66
CA GLY A 13 -0.25 5.90 17.09
C GLY A 13 -0.32 4.55 17.82
N LEU A 14 -0.89 3.52 17.22
CA LEU A 14 -0.97 2.18 17.81
C LEU A 14 0.28 1.38 17.45
N SER A 15 1.08 1.01 18.45
CA SER A 15 2.38 0.32 18.28
C SER A 15 2.30 -0.99 17.50
N LEU A 16 1.20 -1.73 17.64
CA LEU A 16 0.97 -2.99 16.95
C LEU A 16 0.34 -2.82 15.56
N CYS A 17 -0.25 -1.65 15.26
CA CYS A 17 -0.86 -1.42 13.97
C CYS A 17 0.22 -1.14 12.93
N ARG A 18 0.15 -1.85 11.81
CA ARG A 18 1.14 -1.77 10.73
C ARG A 18 0.57 -1.13 9.46
N GLY A 19 -0.73 -0.88 9.39
CA GLY A 19 -1.32 -0.25 8.23
C GLY A 19 -2.83 -0.23 8.29
N VAL A 20 -3.43 0.50 7.35
CA VAL A 20 -4.87 0.54 7.11
C VAL A 20 -5.13 0.01 5.72
N TYR A 21 -6.10 -0.89 5.59
CA TYR A 21 -6.50 -1.45 4.30
C TYR A 21 -7.97 -1.18 4.00
N LEU A 22 -8.30 -1.17 2.72
CA LEU A 22 -9.66 -1.03 2.22
C LEU A 22 -9.83 -1.67 0.85
N HIS A 23 -11.07 -1.95 0.49
CA HIS A 23 -11.45 -2.45 -0.83
C HIS A 23 -12.10 -1.34 -1.65
N VAL A 24 -11.78 -1.27 -2.93
CA VAL A 24 -12.39 -0.36 -3.90
C VAL A 24 -12.93 -1.16 -5.06
N ILE A 25 -14.21 -1.01 -5.40
CA ILE A 25 -14.77 -1.66 -6.59
C ILE A 25 -14.05 -1.19 -7.86
N ALA A 26 -13.74 -2.11 -8.76
CA ALA A 26 -12.76 -1.87 -9.84
C ALA A 26 -13.15 -0.75 -10.80
N TYR A 27 -14.45 -0.46 -10.96
CA TYR A 27 -14.93 0.62 -11.83
C TYR A 27 -14.99 2.00 -11.14
N ASN A 28 -14.73 2.10 -9.83
CA ASN A 28 -14.76 3.36 -9.10
C ASN A 28 -13.44 4.15 -9.28
N ASN A 29 -13.24 4.66 -10.49
CA ASN A 29 -12.08 5.46 -10.87
C ASN A 29 -11.82 6.67 -9.95
N PRO A 30 -12.83 7.43 -9.48
CA PRO A 30 -12.61 8.51 -8.51
C PRO A 30 -11.97 8.03 -7.20
N ALA A 31 -12.47 6.94 -6.61
CA ALA A 31 -11.90 6.39 -5.37
C ALA A 31 -10.47 5.86 -5.59
N ILE A 32 -10.23 5.16 -6.69
CA ILE A 32 -8.89 4.66 -7.06
C ILE A 32 -7.89 5.83 -7.13
N ARG A 33 -8.24 6.92 -7.82
CA ARG A 33 -7.38 8.11 -7.91
C ARG A 33 -7.17 8.80 -6.56
N LEU A 34 -8.21 8.89 -5.74
CA LEU A 34 -8.12 9.46 -4.39
C LEU A 34 -7.11 8.68 -3.54
N TYR A 35 -7.25 7.36 -3.45
CA TYR A 35 -6.39 6.53 -2.61
C TYR A 35 -4.94 6.49 -3.12
N ASN A 36 -4.73 6.49 -4.44
CA ASN A 36 -3.38 6.65 -5.02
C ASN A 36 -2.73 7.98 -4.61
N ARG A 37 -3.47 9.11 -4.65
CA ARG A 37 -2.95 10.42 -4.21
C ARG A 37 -2.64 10.46 -2.72
N LEU A 38 -3.37 9.68 -1.92
CA LEU A 38 -3.17 9.54 -0.48
C LEU A 38 -2.13 8.47 -0.11
N MET A 39 -1.29 8.04 -1.07
CA MET A 39 -0.18 7.09 -0.86
C MET A 39 -0.61 5.67 -0.42
N PHE A 40 -1.89 5.31 -0.56
CA PHE A 40 -2.28 3.91 -0.49
C PHE A 40 -1.72 3.17 -1.70
N ARG A 41 -1.19 1.97 -1.46
CA ARG A 41 -0.70 1.07 -2.50
C ARG A 41 -1.79 0.07 -2.88
N CYS A 42 -2.05 -0.10 -4.17
CA CYS A 42 -2.84 -1.22 -4.67
C CYS A 42 -2.00 -2.50 -4.58
N VAL A 43 -2.39 -3.44 -3.71
CA VAL A 43 -1.63 -4.67 -3.44
C VAL A 43 -2.17 -5.85 -4.24
N ARG A 44 -3.48 -5.89 -4.52
CA ARG A 44 -4.10 -7.01 -5.24
C ARG A 44 -5.39 -6.61 -5.94
N ARG A 45 -5.68 -7.26 -7.08
CA ARG A 45 -7.03 -7.34 -7.65
C ARG A 45 -7.75 -8.58 -7.12
N LEU A 46 -9.00 -8.42 -6.71
CA LEU A 46 -9.86 -9.44 -6.15
C LEU A 46 -10.98 -9.72 -7.14
N ASN A 47 -10.90 -10.85 -7.85
CA ASN A 47 -11.87 -11.19 -8.88
C ASN A 47 -13.23 -11.54 -8.28
N GLY A 48 -14.31 -10.97 -8.82
CA GLY A 48 -15.69 -11.25 -8.41
C GLY A 48 -16.04 -10.92 -6.95
N PHE A 49 -15.26 -10.04 -6.31
CA PHE A 49 -15.37 -9.73 -4.88
C PHE A 49 -16.70 -9.12 -4.45
N TYR A 50 -17.24 -8.18 -5.25
CA TYR A 50 -18.52 -7.55 -4.97
C TYR A 50 -19.64 -8.26 -5.73
N LEU A 51 -20.77 -8.50 -5.07
CA LEU A 51 -22.01 -8.94 -5.70
C LEU A 51 -23.04 -7.80 -5.63
N ILE A 52 -23.34 -7.17 -6.76
CA ILE A 52 -24.28 -6.05 -6.84
C ILE A 52 -25.29 -6.37 -7.93
N LYS A 53 -26.60 -6.37 -7.60
CA LYS A 53 -27.68 -6.72 -8.54
C LYS A 53 -27.43 -8.05 -9.28
N ARG A 54 -26.98 -9.07 -8.55
CA ARG A 54 -26.61 -10.42 -9.06
C ARG A 54 -25.43 -10.45 -10.04
N GLN A 55 -24.74 -9.33 -10.23
CA GLN A 55 -23.53 -9.25 -11.05
C GLN A 55 -22.30 -9.20 -10.15
N HIS A 56 -21.28 -9.99 -10.52
CA HIS A 56 -19.98 -9.97 -9.86
C HIS A 56 -19.12 -8.85 -10.41
N PHE A 57 -18.44 -8.13 -9.50
CA PHE A 57 -17.49 -7.09 -9.83
C PHE A 57 -16.19 -7.29 -9.06
N ASP A 58 -15.10 -7.01 -9.74
CA ASP A 58 -13.78 -7.07 -9.13
C ASP A 58 -13.59 -5.92 -8.13
N ALA A 59 -12.67 -6.12 -7.19
CA ALA A 59 -12.20 -5.09 -6.29
C ALA A 59 -10.68 -4.94 -6.34
N PHE A 60 -10.18 -3.79 -5.92
CA PHE A 60 -8.78 -3.56 -5.62
C PHE A 60 -8.59 -3.46 -4.11
N LEU A 61 -7.60 -4.18 -3.60
CA LEU A 61 -7.13 -4.08 -2.22
C LEU A 61 -6.08 -2.96 -2.14
N PHE A 62 -6.43 -1.88 -1.47
CA PHE A 62 -5.53 -0.78 -1.17
C PHE A 62 -5.03 -0.86 0.26
N VAL A 63 -3.74 -0.60 0.48
CA VAL A 63 -3.11 -0.59 1.81
C VAL A 63 -2.23 0.63 1.97
N TYR A 64 -2.41 1.36 3.07
CA TYR A 64 -1.48 2.39 3.54
C TYR A 64 -0.63 1.79 4.66
N PHE A 65 0.67 1.68 4.42
CA PHE A 65 1.63 1.07 5.34
C PHE A 65 2.27 2.15 6.23
N PHE A 66 2.39 1.89 7.53
CA PHE A 66 3.13 2.72 8.50
C PHE A 66 3.82 1.84 9.55
N ASN A 67 4.56 2.45 10.48
CA ASN A 67 5.31 1.75 11.53
C ASN A 67 6.29 0.72 10.96
N GLY A 68 7.03 1.10 9.93
CA GLY A 68 8.07 0.27 9.29
C GLY A 68 7.54 -0.90 8.47
N SER A 69 6.22 -1.05 8.34
CA SER A 69 5.65 -2.10 7.50
C SER A 69 5.80 -1.77 6.02
N ARG A 70 5.85 -2.81 5.20
CA ARG A 70 5.93 -2.71 3.74
C ARG A 70 4.99 -3.76 3.15
N SER A 71 4.58 -3.53 1.91
CA SER A 71 3.98 -4.62 1.13
C SER A 71 4.96 -5.78 1.06
N PRO A 72 4.48 -7.05 0.94
CA PRO A 72 5.36 -8.17 0.67
C PRO A 72 6.23 -7.83 -0.54
N CYS A 73 7.54 -7.68 -0.31
CA CYS A 73 8.47 -7.41 -1.38
C CYS A 73 8.67 -8.70 -2.19
N SER A 74 8.73 -8.57 -3.51
CA SER A 74 9.23 -9.69 -4.30
C SER A 74 10.69 -9.98 -3.92
N PRO A 75 11.19 -11.23 -4.04
CA PRO A 75 12.60 -11.54 -3.81
C PRO A 75 13.55 -10.63 -4.60
N LEU A 76 13.12 -10.21 -5.80
CA LEU A 76 13.81 -9.27 -6.68
C LEU A 76 13.95 -7.87 -6.07
N GLU A 77 12.89 -7.32 -5.47
CA GLU A 77 12.96 -6.01 -4.80
C GLU A 77 13.88 -6.04 -3.58
N VAL A 78 13.90 -7.16 -2.85
CA VAL A 78 14.83 -7.37 -1.74
C VAL A 78 16.27 -7.41 -2.26
N ALA A 79 16.53 -8.18 -3.33
CA ALA A 79 17.85 -8.25 -3.94
C ALA A 79 18.33 -6.87 -4.44
N MET A 80 17.46 -6.12 -5.12
CA MET A 80 17.76 -4.75 -5.56
C MET A 80 18.09 -3.82 -4.39
N PHE A 81 17.38 -3.94 -3.27
CA PHE A 81 17.67 -3.16 -2.07
C PHE A 81 19.07 -3.48 -1.51
N VAL A 82 19.43 -4.76 -1.42
CA VAL A 82 20.75 -5.19 -0.96
C VAL A 82 21.86 -4.66 -1.87
N VAL A 83 21.69 -4.78 -3.20
CA VAL A 83 22.66 -4.27 -4.18
C VAL A 83 22.84 -2.75 -4.05
N ASN A 84 21.75 -2.00 -3.92
CA ASN A 84 21.83 -0.55 -3.74
C ASN A 84 22.49 -0.16 -2.41
N TYR A 85 22.22 -0.90 -1.33
CA TYR A 85 22.86 -0.67 -0.04
C TYR A 85 24.38 -0.89 -0.12
N MET A 86 24.82 -2.00 -0.71
CA MET A 86 26.25 -2.28 -0.92
C MET A 86 26.94 -1.23 -1.79
N LYS A 87 26.29 -0.82 -2.89
CA LYS A 87 26.81 0.21 -3.79
C LYS A 87 27.03 1.54 -3.09
N ASN A 88 26.09 1.94 -2.23
CA ASN A 88 26.21 3.18 -1.45
C ASN A 88 27.26 3.07 -0.34
N GLY A 89 27.38 1.91 0.30
CA GLY A 89 28.45 1.64 1.27
C GLY A 89 29.84 1.75 0.65
N ILE A 90 30.07 1.13 -0.51
CA ILE A 90 31.35 1.21 -1.22
C ILE A 90 31.69 2.65 -1.61
N LYS A 91 30.71 3.41 -2.10
CA LYS A 91 30.89 4.85 -2.41
C LYS A 91 31.24 5.70 -1.19
N SER A 92 30.71 5.34 -0.02
CA SER A 92 30.99 6.06 1.23
C SER A 92 32.37 5.77 1.81
N VAL A 93 32.99 4.63 1.47
CA VAL A 93 34.32 4.23 1.95
C VAL A 93 35.43 4.64 0.96
N ALA A 94 35.07 4.84 -0.31
CA ALA A 94 35.99 5.29 -1.36
C ALA A 94 36.12 6.84 -1.45
N SER A 95 35.55 7.57 -0.49
CA SER A 95 35.62 9.04 -0.38
C SER A 95 36.43 9.48 0.83
#